data_AF-A0A2K0UG63-F1
#
_entry.id   AF-A0A2K0UG63-F1
#
_cell.length_a   1.000
_cell.length_b   1.000
_cell.length_c   1.000
_cell.angle_alpha   90.00
_cell.angle_beta   90.00
_cell.angle_gamma   90.00
#
_symmetry.space_group_name_H-M   'P 1'
#
loop_
_entity.id
_entity.type
_entity.pdbx_description
1 polymer ?
#
loop_
_entity_poly.entity_id
_entity_poly.type
_entity_poly.pdbx_seq_one_letter_code
_entity_poly.pdbx_strand_id
1 'polypeptide(L)'
;MTRTIQTARIIFDQYLNSSSTNVELQIWPDLRETHDEAICNKGLSRAEIATKFAQFDFSACHEEWDYPPHNFEGAVVRAETVRSRLKELSRSYKNIFLVTHRGFIAFLVKGERFDVCGMST
;
A
#
# COMPACT_ATOMS: atom_id res chain seq x y z
N MET A 1 2.16 -4.34 6.20
CA MET A 1 1.79 -4.74 4.81
C MET A 1 0.77 -5.88 4.74
N THR A 2 0.82 -6.94 5.55
CA THR A 2 -0.16 -8.04 5.48
C THR A 2 -1.61 -7.56 5.57
N ARG A 3 -1.91 -6.63 6.49
CA ARG A 3 -3.25 -6.04 6.65
C ARG A 3 -3.72 -5.30 5.39
N THR A 4 -2.86 -4.54 4.71
CA THR A 4 -3.26 -3.80 3.50
C THR A 4 -3.53 -4.75 2.34
N ILE A 5 -2.76 -5.83 2.20
CA ILE A 5 -3.02 -6.87 1.19
C ILE A 5 -4.36 -7.58 1.48
N GLN A 6 -4.63 -7.93 2.74
CA GLN A 6 -5.90 -8.54 3.13
C GLN A 6 -7.08 -7.60 2.88
N THR A 7 -6.96 -6.31 3.22
CA THR A 7 -7.97 -5.29 2.91
C THR A 7 -8.23 -5.20 1.40
N ALA A 8 -7.18 -5.15 0.58
CA ALA A 8 -7.33 -5.12 -0.88
C ALA A 8 -8.07 -6.36 -1.39
N ARG A 9 -7.71 -7.56 -0.90
CA ARG A 9 -8.41 -8.80 -1.27
C ARG A 9 -9.87 -8.80 -0.87
N ILE A 10 -10.21 -8.32 0.33
CA ILE A 10 -11.60 -8.30 0.81
C ILE A 10 -12.44 -7.31 0.00
N ILE A 11 -11.95 -6.08 -0.20
CA ILE A 11 -12.71 -5.02 -0.87
C ILE A 11 -12.85 -5.30 -2.36
N PHE A 12 -11.81 -5.83 -3.00
CA PHE A 12 -11.76 -6.04 -4.44
C PHE A 12 -11.88 -7.51 -4.86
N ASP A 13 -12.36 -8.40 -3.98
CA ASP A 13 -12.39 -9.85 -4.21
C ASP A 13 -13.03 -10.21 -5.57
N GLN A 14 -14.19 -9.61 -5.85
CA GLN A 14 -14.93 -9.84 -7.09
C GLN A 14 -14.16 -9.42 -8.35
N TYR A 15 -13.32 -8.39 -8.25
CA TYR A 15 -12.52 -7.89 -9.37
C TYR A 15 -11.22 -8.68 -9.55
N LEU A 16 -10.64 -9.16 -8.45
CA LEU A 16 -9.40 -9.94 -8.47
C LEU A 16 -9.65 -11.40 -8.88
N ASN A 17 -10.85 -11.92 -8.65
CA ASN A 17 -11.22 -13.30 -9.02
C ASN A 17 -12.04 -13.39 -10.31
N SER A 18 -12.45 -12.26 -10.90
CA SER A 18 -13.18 -12.27 -12.18
C SER A 18 -12.22 -12.28 -13.36
N SER A 19 -12.38 -13.28 -14.24
CA SER A 19 -11.64 -13.37 -15.50
C SER A 19 -12.01 -12.29 -16.53
N SER A 20 -13.11 -11.56 -16.31
CA SER A 20 -13.61 -10.55 -17.25
C SER A 20 -13.07 -9.15 -17.01
N THR A 21 -12.33 -8.92 -15.91
CA THR A 21 -11.81 -7.60 -15.54
C THR A 21 -10.28 -7.61 -15.54
N ASN A 22 -9.69 -6.72 -16.35
CA ASN A 22 -8.24 -6.54 -16.42
C ASN A 22 -7.76 -5.66 -15.24
N VAL A 23 -7.91 -6.16 -14.01
CA VAL A 23 -7.46 -5.48 -12.79
C VAL A 23 -6.10 -6.03 -12.41
N GLU A 24 -5.11 -5.15 -12.48
CA GLU A 24 -3.75 -5.45 -12.04
C GLU A 24 -3.57 -5.04 -10.58
N LEU A 25 -2.99 -5.94 -9.79
CA LEU A 25 -2.59 -5.66 -8.41
C LEU A 25 -1.06 -5.58 -8.33
N GLN A 26 -0.55 -4.43 -7.88
CA GLN A 26 0.88 -4.20 -7.69
C GLN A 26 1.22 -4.01 -6.21
N ILE A 27 2.33 -4.59 -5.74
CA ILE A 27 2.82 -4.43 -4.37
C ILE A 27 3.95 -3.40 -4.33
N TRP A 28 3.77 -2.32 -3.58
CA TRP A 28 4.78 -1.26 -3.45
C TRP A 28 5.23 -1.12 -2.00
N PRO A 29 6.52 -1.34 -1.67
CA PRO A 29 7.03 -1.20 -0.31
C PRO A 29 6.96 0.25 0.22
N ASP A 30 6.87 1.24 -0.66
CA ASP A 30 6.73 2.65 -0.28
C ASP A 30 5.37 2.99 0.33
N LEU A 31 4.37 2.11 0.16
CA LEU A 31 3.03 2.24 0.76
C LEU A 31 2.95 1.72 2.20
N ARG A 32 4.07 1.28 2.78
CA ARG A 32 4.12 0.84 4.18
C ARG A 32 3.75 1.97 5.15
N GLU A 33 3.37 1.62 6.37
CA GLU A 33 3.11 2.61 7.43
C GLU A 33 4.36 3.48 7.67
N THR A 34 4.15 4.73 8.10
CA THR A 34 5.25 5.64 8.43
C THR A 34 5.84 5.34 9.79
N HIS A 35 5.01 4.99 10.76
CA HIS A 35 5.40 4.66 12.14
C HIS A 35 5.61 3.15 12.28
N ASP A 36 6.86 2.68 12.29
CA ASP A 36 7.21 1.27 12.38
C ASP A 36 7.72 0.82 13.77
N GLU A 37 7.81 1.77 14.71
CA GLU A 37 8.24 1.56 16.09
C GLU A 37 7.33 0.57 16.85
N ALA A 38 6.02 0.63 16.57
CA ALA A 38 5.08 -0.34 17.12
C ALA A 38 5.30 -1.70 16.45
N ILE A 39 5.47 -2.76 17.25
CA ILE A 39 5.66 -4.14 16.75
C ILE A 39 4.59 -4.54 15.74
N CYS A 40 3.35 -4.05 15.92
CA CYS A 40 2.24 -4.33 15.02
C CYS A 40 2.40 -3.75 13.60
N ASN A 41 3.34 -2.83 13.39
CA ASN A 41 3.65 -2.20 12.10
C ASN A 41 4.87 -2.83 11.42
N LYS A 42 5.62 -3.69 12.13
CA LYS A 42 6.64 -4.55 11.51
C LYS A 42 5.96 -5.60 10.63
N GLY A 43 6.51 -5.78 9.43
CA GLY A 43 6.05 -6.77 8.48
C GLY A 43 6.87 -8.05 8.54
N LEU A 44 6.58 -8.92 7.58
CA LEU A 44 7.29 -10.17 7.36
C LEU A 44 8.47 -9.97 6.41
N SER A 45 9.39 -10.94 6.38
CA SER A 45 10.40 -11.00 5.32
C SER A 45 9.75 -11.21 3.95
N ARG A 46 10.50 -10.94 2.87
CA ARG A 46 10.02 -11.16 1.50
C ARG A 46 9.62 -12.62 1.27
N ALA A 47 10.40 -13.56 1.79
CA ALA A 47 10.13 -15.00 1.63
C ALA A 47 8.84 -15.42 2.35
N GLU A 48 8.63 -14.92 3.56
CA GLU A 48 7.44 -15.22 4.36
C GLU A 48 6.17 -14.64 3.74
N ILE A 49 6.21 -13.38 3.28
CA ILE A 49 5.03 -12.73 2.67
C ILE A 49 4.70 -13.34 1.30
N ALA A 50 5.72 -13.70 0.51
CA ALA A 50 5.53 -14.40 -0.77
C ALA A 50 4.92 -15.79 -0.55
N THR A 51 5.31 -16.50 0.51
CA THR A 51 4.68 -17.78 0.87
C THR A 51 3.19 -17.62 1.19
N LYS A 52 2.81 -16.52 1.86
CA LYS A 52 1.40 -16.26 2.21
C LYS A 52 0.55 -15.76 1.04
N PHE A 53 1.16 -15.12 0.06
CA PHE A 53 0.48 -14.49 -1.07
C PHE A 53 1.22 -14.77 -2.38
N ALA A 54 1.40 -16.05 -2.71
CA ALA A 54 2.23 -16.50 -3.83
C ALA A 54 1.83 -15.95 -5.21
N GLN A 55 0.62 -15.43 -5.35
CA GLN A 55 0.13 -14.83 -6.60
C GLN A 55 0.65 -13.40 -6.86
N PHE A 56 1.31 -12.76 -5.90
CA PHE A 56 1.77 -11.37 -6.03
C PHE A 56 3.28 -11.28 -6.17
N ASP A 57 3.73 -10.26 -6.90
CA ASP A 57 5.15 -9.94 -7.02
C ASP A 57 5.63 -9.11 -5.82
N PHE A 58 6.61 -9.63 -5.10
CA PHE A 58 7.27 -8.96 -3.97
C PHE A 58 8.73 -8.60 -4.26
N SER A 59 9.17 -8.65 -5.52
CA SER A 59 10.55 -8.38 -5.93
C SER A 59 11.09 -7.04 -5.43
N ALA A 60 10.24 -6.02 -5.36
CA ALA A 60 10.58 -4.68 -4.86
C ALA A 60 10.71 -4.61 -3.33
N CYS A 61 10.22 -5.58 -2.57
CA CYS A 61 10.38 -5.61 -1.12
C CYS A 61 11.82 -5.97 -0.72
N HIS A 62 12.26 -5.43 0.42
CA HIS A 62 13.53 -5.82 1.02
C HIS A 62 13.46 -7.30 1.44
N GLU A 63 14.61 -7.99 1.45
CA GLU A 63 14.69 -9.39 1.85
C GLU A 63 14.17 -9.61 3.26
N GLU A 64 14.66 -8.77 4.18
CA GLU A 64 14.20 -8.68 5.56
C GLU A 64 13.41 -7.40 5.81
N TRP A 65 12.69 -7.34 6.94
CA TRP A 65 12.02 -6.09 7.35
C TRP A 65 13.03 -5.13 8.02
N ASP A 66 13.91 -4.54 7.22
CA ASP A 66 15.02 -3.68 7.65
C ASP A 66 14.88 -2.24 7.11
N TYR A 67 13.64 -1.78 6.90
CA TYR A 67 13.37 -0.42 6.49
C TYR A 67 13.88 0.62 7.52
N PRO A 68 14.35 1.80 7.08
CA PRO A 68 14.73 2.87 7.99
C PRO A 68 13.57 3.29 8.89
N PRO A 69 13.86 3.66 10.16
CA PRO A 69 12.85 4.12 11.09
C PRO A 69 12.15 5.38 10.60
N HIS A 70 10.96 5.62 11.17
CA HIS A 70 10.19 6.81 10.86
C HIS A 70 11.02 8.11 10.93
N ASN A 71 10.96 8.90 9.87
CA ASN A 71 11.28 10.32 9.88
C ASN A 71 10.40 11.05 8.87
N PHE A 72 10.17 12.33 9.12
CA PHE A 72 9.23 13.14 8.35
C PHE A 72 9.69 13.29 6.89
N GLU A 73 10.95 13.64 6.68
CA GLU A 73 11.55 13.87 5.37
C GLU A 73 11.47 12.61 4.49
N GLY A 74 11.81 11.45 5.06
CA GLY A 74 11.74 10.15 4.39
C GLY A 74 10.30 9.78 4.01
N ALA A 75 9.31 10.10 4.86
CA ALA A 75 7.90 9.90 4.53
C ALA A 75 7.44 10.83 3.38
N VAL A 76 7.89 12.08 3.36
CA VAL A 76 7.63 13.03 2.26
C VAL A 76 8.23 12.54 0.95
N VAL A 77 9.51 12.13 0.95
CA VAL A 77 10.21 11.61 -0.24
C VAL A 77 9.49 10.39 -0.79
N ARG A 78 9.15 9.42 0.08
CA ARG A 78 8.36 8.23 -0.33
C ARG A 78 7.01 8.62 -0.94
N ALA A 79 6.32 9.58 -0.34
CA ALA A 79 5.03 10.05 -0.84
C ALA A 79 5.17 10.71 -2.23
N GLU A 80 6.25 11.45 -2.49
CA GLU A 80 6.52 12.00 -3.84
C GLU A 80 6.88 10.92 -4.86
N THR A 81 7.64 9.90 -4.47
CA THR A 81 7.92 8.74 -5.33
C THR A 81 6.63 8.05 -5.75
N VAL A 82 5.73 7.80 -4.78
CA VAL A 82 4.41 7.21 -5.05
C VAL A 82 3.57 8.11 -5.96
N ARG A 83 3.48 9.42 -5.69
CA ARG A 83 2.75 10.37 -6.54
C ARG A 83 3.28 10.40 -7.98
N SER A 84 4.60 10.40 -8.14
CA SER A 84 5.24 10.40 -9.46
C SER A 84 4.88 9.15 -10.24
N ARG A 85 4.95 7.97 -9.59
CA ARG A 85 4.54 6.70 -10.20
C ARG A 85 3.04 6.68 -10.56
N LEU A 86 2.18 7.19 -9.68
CA LEU A 86 0.73 7.29 -9.95
C LEU A 86 0.43 8.20 -11.15
N LYS A 87 1.15 9.31 -11.30
CA LYS A 87 1.02 10.22 -12.45
C LYS A 87 1.36 9.51 -13.76
N GLU A 88 2.40 8.69 -13.79
CA GLU A 88 2.73 7.89 -14.98
C GLU A 88 1.66 6.84 -15.26
N LEU A 89 1.20 6.10 -14.25
CA LEU A 89 0.15 5.09 -14.41
C LEU A 89 -1.19 5.69 -14.85
N SER A 90 -1.52 6.91 -14.42
CA SER A 90 -2.78 7.58 -14.83
C SER A 90 -2.89 7.82 -16.33
N ARG A 91 -1.78 7.68 -17.09
CA ARG A 91 -1.81 7.73 -18.55
C ARG A 91 -2.42 6.46 -19.18
N SER A 92 -2.38 5.34 -18.46
CA SER A 92 -2.79 4.02 -18.97
C SER A 92 -3.97 3.42 -18.21
N TYR A 93 -4.11 3.72 -16.92
CA TYR A 93 -5.22 3.23 -16.09
C TYR A 93 -6.28 4.30 -15.91
N LYS A 94 -7.53 3.95 -16.20
CA LYS A 94 -8.69 4.84 -15.99
C LYS A 94 -8.95 5.10 -14.51
N ASN A 95 -8.83 4.07 -13.68
CA ASN A 95 -9.05 4.14 -12.24
C ASN A 95 -7.87 3.47 -11.53
N ILE A 96 -7.37 4.10 -10.48
CA ILE A 96 -6.29 3.56 -9.64
C ILE A 96 -6.76 3.60 -8.19
N PHE A 97 -6.75 2.44 -7.54
CA PHE A 97 -7.07 2.33 -6.12
C PHE A 97 -5.78 2.10 -5.35
N LEU A 98 -5.58 2.88 -4.28
CA LEU A 98 -4.42 2.75 -3.41
C LEU A 98 -4.84 2.30 -2.02
N VAL A 99 -4.38 1.11 -1.62
CA VAL A 99 -4.65 0.56 -0.29
C VAL A 99 -3.39 0.69 0.55
N THR A 100 -3.43 1.58 1.54
CA THR A 100 -2.28 1.91 2.39
C THR A 100 -2.75 2.22 3.82
N HIS A 101 -1.88 2.79 4.63
CA HIS A 101 -2.08 3.05 6.04
C HIS A 101 -2.41 4.52 6.31
N ARG A 102 -3.14 4.79 7.41
CA ARG A 102 -3.53 6.14 7.81
C ARG A 102 -2.33 7.07 7.98
N GLY A 103 -1.24 6.61 8.60
CA GLY A 103 -0.07 7.45 8.82
C GLY A 103 0.58 7.88 7.50
N PHE A 104 0.70 6.97 6.53
CA PHE A 104 1.24 7.32 5.21
C PHE A 104 0.29 8.19 4.36
N ILE A 105 -1.03 8.00 4.46
CA ILE A 105 -2.03 8.84 3.77
C ILE A 105 -1.84 10.33 4.08
N ALA A 106 -1.45 10.66 5.32
CA ALA A 106 -1.20 12.04 5.75
C ALA A 106 -0.11 12.76 4.93
N PHE A 107 0.85 12.01 4.39
CA PHE A 107 1.93 12.52 3.52
C PHE A 107 1.57 12.42 2.03
N LEU A 108 0.74 11.44 1.67
CA LEU A 108 0.40 11.14 0.29
C LEU A 108 -0.63 12.10 -0.30
N VAL A 109 -1.67 12.45 0.46
CA VAL A 109 -2.78 13.26 -0.04
C VAL A 109 -2.51 14.74 0.24
N LYS A 110 -2.33 15.51 -0.84
CA LYS A 110 -2.30 16.97 -0.86
C LYS A 110 -3.68 17.46 -1.35
N GLY A 111 -4.64 17.59 -0.43
CA GLY A 111 -6.02 17.97 -0.80
C GLY A 111 -7.04 17.62 0.28
N GLU A 112 -8.32 17.68 -0.11
CA GLU A 112 -9.45 17.32 0.76
C GLU A 112 -9.31 15.89 1.28
N ARG A 113 -9.64 15.73 2.57
CA ARG A 113 -9.62 14.45 3.27
C ARG A 113 -11.03 14.21 3.77
N PHE A 114 -11.63 13.12 3.35
CA PHE A 114 -12.89 12.67 3.87
C PHE A 114 -12.58 11.69 4.98
N ASP A 115 -12.98 12.03 6.21
CA ASP A 115 -12.85 11.09 7.31
C ASP A 115 -13.77 9.90 7.04
N VAL A 116 -13.37 8.73 7.50
CA VAL A 116 -14.22 7.54 7.36
C VAL A 116 -15.51 7.81 8.13
N CYS A 117 -16.67 7.53 7.55
CA CYS A 117 -17.97 7.57 8.23
C CYS A 117 -17.96 6.62 9.45
N GLY A 118 -17.37 7.05 10.56
CA GLY A 118 -17.72 6.54 11.87
C GLY A 118 -19.11 7.05 12.14
N MET A 119 -20.10 6.15 12.17
CA MET A 119 -21.40 6.49 12.74
C MET A 119 -21.13 7.13 14.09
N SER A 120 -21.56 8.38 14.24
CA SER A 120 -21.59 9.06 15.53
C SER A 120 -22.42 8.18 16.46
N THR A 121 -21.77 7.46 17.37
CA THR A 121 -22.43 6.83 18.52
C THR A 121 -22.60 7.85 19.61
#